data_AF-A0A6I4MEV3-F1
#
_entry.id   AF-A0A6I4MEV3-F1
#
_cell.length_a   1.000
_cell.length_b   1.000
_cell.length_c   1.000
_cell.angle_alpha   90.00
_cell.angle_beta   90.00
_cell.angle_gamma   90.00
#
_symmetry.space_group_name_H-M   'P 1'
#
loop_
_entity.id
_entity.type
_entity.pdbx_description
1 polymer ?
#
loop_
_entity_poly.entity_id
_entity_poly.type
_entity_poly.pdbx_seq_one_letter_code
_entity_poly.pdbx_strand_id
1 'polypeptide(L)' 'MPSPGESDELSFEQDIKPLFRTKDRAAMLFRFDLFDHADVAENADAIIGSLLSGRMPCDGSWPEADLEKLQRWIDMGKPA' A
#
# COMPACT_ATOMS: atom_id res chain seq x y z
N MET A 1 28.59 9.53 -2.67
CA MET A 1 27.32 10.26 -2.81
C MET A 1 26.22 9.36 -2.29
N PRO A 2 25.68 9.59 -1.09
CA PRO A 2 24.39 9.03 -0.72
C PRO A 2 23.33 10.06 -1.14
N SER A 3 22.34 9.62 -1.91
CA SER A 3 21.04 10.29 -1.95
C SER A 3 20.12 9.46 -1.08
N PRO A 4 20.08 9.68 0.25
CA PRO A 4 18.99 9.19 1.05
C PRO A 4 17.80 10.12 0.76
N GLY A 5 16.99 9.75 -0.22
CA GLY A 5 15.58 10.12 -0.14
C GLY A 5 15.01 9.40 1.09
N GLU A 6 15.16 10.08 2.24
CA GLU A 6 14.11 10.24 3.24
C GLU A 6 13.37 8.94 3.58
N SER A 7 14.05 8.13 4.39
CA SER A 7 13.45 7.04 5.16
C SER A 7 12.86 7.53 6.49
N ASP A 8 12.41 8.78 6.53
CA ASP A 8 11.82 9.41 7.71
C ASP A 8 10.36 9.73 7.31
N GLU A 9 9.41 8.98 7.86
CA GLU A 9 7.96 9.25 7.76
C GLU A 9 7.25 8.93 6.42
N LEU A 10 7.40 7.71 5.87
CA LEU A 10 6.37 7.21 4.93
C LEU A 10 5.04 7.17 5.69
N SER A 11 4.09 8.04 5.34
CA SER A 11 2.76 8.07 5.97
C SER A 11 1.72 7.40 5.11
N PHE A 12 0.73 6.77 5.72
CA PHE A 12 -0.34 6.15 4.96
C PHE A 12 -1.07 7.18 4.11
N GLU A 13 -1.41 8.33 4.67
CA GLU A 13 -2.20 9.33 3.93
C GLU A 13 -1.45 10.02 2.80
N GLN A 14 -0.14 10.22 2.95
CA GLN A 14 0.68 10.97 1.99
C GLN A 14 1.34 10.09 0.95
N ASP A 15 1.78 8.88 1.32
CA ASP A 15 2.56 8.02 0.46
C ASP A 15 1.82 6.77 0.01
N ILE A 16 0.94 6.19 0.84
CA ILE A 16 0.30 4.90 0.55
C ILE A 16 -1.09 5.07 -0.08
N LYS A 17 -1.91 5.93 0.49
CA LYS A 17 -3.27 6.26 0.04
C LYS A 17 -3.32 6.72 -1.43
N PRO A 18 -2.41 7.58 -1.94
CA PRO A 18 -2.43 7.95 -3.37
C PRO A 18 -1.99 6.81 -4.31
N LEU A 19 -1.34 5.74 -3.80
CA LEU A 19 -1.04 4.55 -4.61
C LEU A 19 -2.30 3.72 -4.86
N PHE A 20 -3.22 3.68 -3.89
CA PHE A 20 -4.52 3.04 -4.06
C PHE A 20 -5.38 3.88 -5.01
N ARG A 21 -5.69 3.33 -6.19
CA ARG A 21 -6.57 4.00 -7.13
C ARG A 21 -7.99 3.91 -6.60
N THR A 22 -8.84 4.88 -6.96
CA THR A 22 -10.27 4.87 -6.60
C THR A 22 -10.97 3.58 -7.06
N LYS A 23 -10.51 2.98 -8.17
CA LYS A 23 -10.99 1.69 -8.64
C LYS A 23 -10.64 0.53 -7.70
N ASP A 24 -9.39 0.48 -7.23
CA ASP A 24 -8.94 -0.54 -6.27
C ASP A 24 -9.78 -0.45 -4.99
N ARG A 25 -9.98 0.78 -4.50
CA ARG A 25 -10.86 1.05 -3.37
C ARG A 25 -12.27 0.55 -3.64
N ALA A 26 -12.90 0.91 -4.77
CA ALA A 26 -14.26 0.49 -5.09
C ALA A 26 -14.40 -1.04 -5.19
N ALA A 27 -13.37 -1.71 -5.73
CA ALA A 27 -13.32 -3.16 -5.83
C ALA A 27 -13.11 -3.85 -4.46
N MET A 28 -12.48 -3.19 -3.48
CA MET A 28 -12.25 -3.73 -2.14
C MET A 28 -13.23 -3.22 -1.09
N LEU A 29 -14.02 -2.17 -1.38
CA LEU A 29 -14.96 -1.53 -0.46
C LEU A 29 -16.01 -2.51 0.10
N PHE A 30 -16.27 -3.62 -0.60
CA PHE A 30 -17.14 -4.70 -0.11
C PHE A 30 -16.52 -5.49 1.05
N ARG A 31 -15.20 -5.42 1.24
CA ARG A 31 -14.42 -6.17 2.22
C ARG A 31 -13.80 -5.28 3.30
N PHE A 32 -13.14 -4.19 2.91
CA PHE A 32 -12.50 -3.18 3.76
C PHE A 32 -12.20 -1.91 2.95
N ASP A 33 -11.95 -0.77 3.60
CA ASP A 33 -11.62 0.47 2.91
C ASP A 33 -10.10 0.64 2.73
N LEU A 34 -9.64 0.65 1.47
CA LEU A 34 -8.23 0.91 1.13
C LEU A 34 -7.79 2.36 1.41
N PHE A 35 -8.72 3.26 1.73
CA PHE A 35 -8.43 4.64 2.11
C PHE A 35 -8.48 4.85 3.63
N ASP A 36 -8.79 3.80 4.38
CA ASP A 36 -8.76 3.82 5.84
C ASP A 36 -7.46 3.20 6.35
N HIS A 37 -6.77 3.94 7.22
CA HIS A 37 -5.49 3.51 7.75
C HIS A 37 -5.61 2.25 8.60
N ALA A 38 -6.66 2.14 9.43
CA ALA A 38 -6.82 1.01 10.33
C ALA A 38 -7.12 -0.27 9.53
N ASP A 39 -8.08 -0.20 8.60
CA ASP A 39 -8.39 -1.31 7.70
C ASP A 39 -7.16 -1.75 6.88
N VAL A 40 -6.42 -0.80 6.30
CA VAL A 40 -5.21 -1.13 5.53
C VAL A 40 -4.11 -1.66 6.44
N ALA A 41 -3.91 -1.10 7.63
CA ALA A 41 -2.86 -1.53 8.54
C ALA A 41 -3.10 -2.94 9.10
N GLU A 42 -4.36 -3.29 9.38
CA GLU A 42 -4.73 -4.64 9.81
C GLU A 42 -4.59 -5.65 8.67
N ASN A 43 -4.87 -5.25 7.43
CA ASN A 43 -4.83 -6.13 6.26
C ASN A 43 -3.54 -6.01 5.42
N ALA A 44 -2.56 -5.21 5.85
CA ALA A 44 -1.43 -4.82 5.01
C ALA A 44 -0.62 -6.01 4.48
N ASP A 45 -0.41 -7.01 5.33
CA ASP A 45 0.32 -8.24 4.99
C ASP A 45 -0.44 -9.08 3.93
N ALA A 46 -1.77 -9.15 4.06
CA ALA A 46 -2.62 -9.82 3.08
C ALA A 46 -2.70 -9.04 1.75
N ILE A 47 -2.67 -7.69 1.81
CA ILE A 47 -2.67 -6.83 0.63
C ILE A 47 -1.35 -7.02 -0.14
N ILE A 48 -0.19 -6.84 0.50
CA ILE A 48 1.10 -7.01 -0.16
C ILE A 48 1.28 -8.45 -0.67
N GLY A 49 0.84 -9.47 0.09
CA GLY A 49 0.87 -10.86 -0.35
C GLY A 49 -0.01 -11.12 -1.58
N SER A 50 -1.18 -10.48 -1.66
CA SER A 50 -2.07 -10.59 -2.83
C SER A 50 -1.52 -9.88 -4.07
N LEU A 51 -0.88 -8.73 -3.86
CA LEU A 51 -0.22 -7.95 -4.90
C LEU A 51 1.02 -8.69 -5.46
N LEU A 52 1.90 -9.19 -4.58
CA LEU A 52 3.08 -9.99 -4.95
C LEU A 52 2.70 -11.29 -5.64
N SER A 53 1.60 -11.92 -5.21
CA SER A 53 1.08 -13.12 -5.83
C SER A 53 0.49 -12.87 -7.24
N GLY A 54 0.38 -11.61 -7.69
CA GLY A 54 -0.19 -11.23 -8.99
C GLY A 54 -1.67 -11.56 -9.13
N ARG A 55 -2.35 -11.88 -8.02
CA ARG A 55 -3.78 -12.19 -7.98
C ARG A 55 -4.64 -10.95 -7.83
N MET A 56 -4.06 -9.83 -7.42
CA MET A 56 -4.68 -8.50 -7.35
C MET A 56 -3.68 -7.40 -7.71
N PRO A 57 -4.15 -6.22 -8.18
CA PRO A 57 -5.55 -5.88 -8.44
C PRO A 57 -6.05 -6.34 -9.82
N CYS A 58 -7.38 -6.49 -9.92
CA CYS A 58 -8.11 -6.91 -11.12
C CYS A 58 -7.92 -5.99 -12.35
N ASP A 59 -7.33 -4.79 -12.17
CA ASP A 59 -7.09 -3.78 -13.22
C ASP A 59 -5.61 -3.73 -13.69
N GLY A 60 -4.71 -4.49 -13.03
CA GLY A 60 -3.29 -4.60 -13.39
C GLY A 60 -2.34 -4.43 -12.20
N SER A 61 -1.30 -5.26 -12.15
CA SER A 61 -0.30 -5.25 -11.07
C SER A 61 0.32 -3.87 -10.86
N TRP A 62 0.58 -3.53 -9.61
CA TRP A 62 1.36 -2.34 -9.27
C TRP A 62 2.79 -2.48 -9.79
N PRO A 63 3.45 -1.37 -10.18
CA PRO A 63 4.86 -1.41 -10.48
C PRO A 63 5.65 -1.78 -9.23
N GLU A 64 6.79 -2.44 -9.41
CA GLU A 64 7.65 -2.90 -8.31
C GLU A 64 8.00 -1.78 -7.33
N ALA A 65 8.23 -0.55 -7.82
CA ALA A 65 8.51 0.61 -6.99
C ALA A 65 7.38 0.97 -6.01
N ASP A 66 6.11 0.76 -6.36
CA ASP A 66 4.98 1.04 -5.47
C ASP A 66 4.76 -0.12 -4.47
N LEU A 67 5.08 -1.36 -4.88
CA LEU A 67 5.11 -2.51 -3.99
C LEU A 67 6.21 -2.37 -2.94
N GLU A 68 7.40 -1.92 -3.34
CA GLU A 68 8.51 -1.64 -2.43
C GLU A 68 8.16 -0.55 -1.41
N LYS A 69 7.45 0.51 -1.82
CA LYS A 69 6.95 1.54 -0.88
C LYS A 69 5.97 0.98 0.13
N LEU A 70 4.98 0.21 -0.32
CA LEU A 70 4.02 -0.43 0.57
C LEU A 70 4.71 -1.39 1.54
N GLN A 71 5.64 -2.21 1.04
CA GLN A 71 6.42 -3.13 1.86
C GLN A 71 7.26 -2.40 2.91
N ARG A 72 7.86 -1.26 2.55
CA ARG A 72 8.67 -0.44 3.46
C ARG A 72 7.84 0.25 4.53
N TRP A 73 6.65 0.73 4.17
CA TRP A 73 5.69 1.26 5.14
C TRP A 73 5.22 0.19 6.15
N ILE A 74 5.01 -1.05 5.69
CA ILE A 74 4.69 -2.18 6.57
C ILE A 74 5.84 -2.48 7.54
N ASP A 75 7.07 -2.52 7.02
CA ASP A 75 8.30 -2.76 7.80
C ASP A 75 8.54 -1.67 8.86
N MET A 76 8.24 -0.41 8.53
CA MET A 76 8.28 0.72 9.46
C MET A 76 7.25 0.65 10.60
N GLY A 77 6.34 -0.32 10.57
CA GLY A 77 5.31 -0.49 11.60
C GLY A 77 3.98 0.16 11.26
N LYS A 78 3.74 0.50 9.99
CA LYS A 78 2.47 1.04 9.48
C LYS A 78 2.06 2.39 10.12
N PRO A 79 2.95 3.41 10.10
CA PRO A 79 2.62 4.76 10.58
C PRO A 79 1.43 5.37 9.81
N ALA A 80 0.62 6.19 10.47
CA ALA A 80 -0.52 6.87 9.85
C ALA A 80 -0.08 8.00 8.89
#